data_AF-A0A2K8V7R7-F1
#
_entry.id   AF-A0A2K8V7R7-F1
#
_cell.length_a   1.000
_cell.length_b   1.000
_cell.length_c   1.000
_cell.angle_alpha   90.00
_cell.angle_beta   90.00
_cell.angle_gamma   90.00
#
_symmetry.space_group_name_H-M   'P 1'
#
loop_
_entity.id
_entity.type
_entity.pdbx_description
1 polymer ?
#
loop_
_entity_poly.entity_id
_entity_poly.type
_entity_poly.pdbx_seq_one_letter_code
_entity_poly.pdbx_strand_id
1 'polypeptide(L)'
;MSLDNITFEVAFKYLTDKGVTAYELHKFSGASEAGFRKLLNGNVDNPRRKTKDILIDYYKSLVRGKKLTITEKVDSELLSQEQSLFLDDLILNHEKALLNHGLFKTWLNLKLAERENEIHREYTNRDSKI
;
A
#
# COMPACT_ATOMS: atom_id res chain seq x y z
N MET A 1 -16.27 -4.45 -6.49
CA MET A 1 -16.03 -5.88 -6.78
C MET A 1 -15.39 -6.52 -5.55
N SER A 2 -15.94 -7.64 -5.06
CA SER A 2 -15.26 -8.43 -4.01
C SER A 2 -13.96 -9.02 -4.55
N LEU A 3 -12.92 -9.07 -3.72
CA LEU A 3 -11.62 -9.68 -4.05
C LEU A 3 -11.70 -11.22 -4.21
N ASP A 4 -12.86 -11.82 -3.96
CA ASP A 4 -13.01 -13.27 -4.02
C ASP A 4 -13.30 -13.78 -5.44
N ASN A 5 -13.72 -12.90 -6.36
CA ASN A 5 -14.11 -13.25 -7.73
C ASN A 5 -13.23 -12.59 -8.82
N ILE A 6 -11.92 -12.45 -8.58
CA ILE A 6 -10.98 -11.95 -9.60
C ILE A 6 -10.61 -13.06 -10.58
N THR A 7 -10.73 -12.75 -11.87
CA THR A 7 -10.26 -13.64 -12.94
C THR A 7 -8.80 -13.38 -13.27
N PHE A 8 -8.20 -14.37 -13.95
CA PHE A 8 -6.82 -14.28 -14.44
C PHE A 8 -6.61 -13.08 -15.36
N GLU A 9 -7.55 -12.82 -16.28
CA GLU A 9 -7.44 -11.77 -17.29
C GLU A 9 -7.42 -10.38 -16.64
N VAL A 10 -8.23 -10.19 -15.59
CA VAL A 10 -8.26 -8.95 -14.81
C VAL A 10 -6.95 -8.75 -14.07
N ALA A 11 -6.46 -9.79 -13.39
CA ALA A 11 -5.18 -9.73 -12.67
C ALA A 11 -4.02 -9.47 -13.64
N PHE A 12 -3.96 -10.20 -14.74
CA PHE A 12 -2.90 -10.09 -15.73
C PHE A 12 -2.84 -8.69 -16.34
N LYS A 13 -3.98 -8.16 -16.80
CA LYS A 13 -4.04 -6.80 -17.35
C LYS A 13 -3.58 -5.74 -16.35
N TYR A 14 -4.05 -5.83 -15.10
CA TYR A 14 -3.64 -4.89 -14.05
C TYR A 14 -2.12 -4.92 -13.82
N LEU A 15 -1.54 -6.12 -13.75
CA LEU A 15 -0.11 -6.29 -13.49
C LEU A 15 0.73 -5.79 -14.67
N THR A 16 0.31 -6.03 -15.91
CA THR A 16 1.00 -5.50 -17.10
C THR A 16 0.90 -3.97 -17.18
N ASP A 17 -0.29 -3.40 -16.93
CA ASP A 17 -0.51 -1.94 -16.94
C ASP A 17 0.32 -1.25 -15.84
N LYS A 18 0.62 -1.96 -14.75
CA LYS A 18 1.47 -1.50 -13.66
C LYS A 18 2.97 -1.66 -13.92
N GLY A 19 3.37 -2.31 -15.01
CA GLY A 19 4.77 -2.56 -15.31
C GLY A 19 5.42 -3.58 -14.38
N VAL A 20 4.63 -4.52 -13.81
CA VAL A 20 5.16 -5.57 -12.94
C VAL A 20 6.13 -6.45 -13.71
N THR A 21 7.29 -6.68 -13.10
CA THR A 21 8.39 -7.42 -13.70
C THR A 21 8.33 -8.91 -13.37
N ALA A 22 8.95 -9.72 -14.23
CA ALA A 22 9.12 -11.15 -13.98
C ALA A 22 9.88 -11.42 -12.67
N TYR A 23 10.82 -10.53 -12.32
CA TYR A 23 11.61 -10.60 -11.09
C TYR A 23 10.74 -10.45 -9.84
N GLU A 24 9.79 -9.51 -9.84
CA GLU A 24 8.87 -9.31 -8.71
C GLU A 24 7.98 -10.54 -8.49
N LEU A 25 7.46 -11.14 -9.57
CA LEU A 25 6.67 -12.38 -9.49
C LEU A 25 7.51 -13.56 -9.03
N HIS A 26 8.78 -13.64 -9.45
CA HIS A 26 9.74 -14.63 -8.98
C HIS A 26 9.99 -14.47 -7.47
N LYS A 27 10.26 -13.25 -7.01
CA LYS A 27 10.49 -12.95 -5.59
C LYS A 27 9.27 -13.28 -4.73
N PHE A 28 8.06 -13.00 -5.23
CA PHE A 28 6.84 -13.30 -4.50
C PHE A 28 6.54 -14.80 -4.39
N SER A 29 6.73 -15.56 -5.48
CA SER A 29 6.25 -16.95 -5.58
C SER A 29 7.31 -18.04 -5.48
N GLY A 30 8.60 -17.68 -5.63
CA GLY A 30 9.71 -18.62 -5.78
C GLY A 30 9.71 -19.40 -7.10
N ALA A 31 8.73 -19.17 -7.99
CA ALA A 31 8.66 -19.85 -9.28
C ALA A 31 9.64 -19.26 -10.31
N SER A 32 9.89 -19.98 -11.41
CA SER A 32 10.89 -19.61 -12.40
C SER A 32 10.62 -18.24 -13.04
N GLU A 33 11.58 -17.32 -12.89
CA GLU A 33 11.55 -16.00 -13.52
C GLU A 33 11.45 -16.10 -15.05
N ALA A 34 12.18 -17.04 -15.66
CA ALA A 34 12.14 -17.25 -17.11
C ALA A 34 10.72 -17.61 -17.60
N GLY A 35 9.95 -18.34 -16.79
CA GLY A 35 8.55 -18.64 -17.05
C GLY A 35 7.67 -17.40 -17.05
N PHE A 36 7.83 -16.54 -16.05
CA PHE A 36 7.09 -15.27 -15.98
C PHE A 36 7.49 -14.31 -17.09
N ARG A 37 8.77 -14.25 -17.46
CA ARG A 37 9.25 -13.40 -18.56
C ARG A 37 8.60 -13.79 -19.89
N LYS A 38 8.51 -15.08 -20.17
CA LYS A 38 7.81 -15.57 -21.37
C LYS A 38 6.33 -15.20 -21.36
N LEU A 39 5.69 -15.33 -20.21
CA LEU A 39 4.27 -15.00 -20.05
C LEU A 39 4.00 -13.50 -20.25
N LEU A 40 4.74 -12.63 -19.57
CA LEU A 40 4.56 -11.18 -19.64
C LEU A 40 4.86 -10.63 -21.04
N ASN A 41 5.77 -11.27 -21.78
CA ASN A 41 6.07 -10.92 -23.17
C ASN A 41 5.04 -11.47 -24.18
N GLY A 42 3.96 -12.13 -23.73
CA GLY A 42 2.94 -12.68 -24.61
C GLY A 42 3.34 -13.96 -25.34
N ASN A 43 4.44 -14.61 -24.97
CA ASN A 43 4.92 -15.84 -25.61
C ASN A 43 4.27 -17.12 -25.04
N VAL A 44 3.18 -16.98 -24.27
CA VAL A 44 2.47 -18.09 -23.63
C VAL A 44 0.97 -17.82 -23.74
N ASP A 45 0.30 -18.50 -24.67
CA ASP A 45 -1.14 -18.32 -24.90
C ASP A 45 -2.01 -18.92 -23.79
N ASN A 46 -1.58 -20.04 -23.20
CA ASN A 46 -2.34 -20.70 -22.13
C ASN A 46 -1.44 -21.07 -20.94
N PRO A 47 -1.25 -20.15 -19.98
CA PRO A 47 -0.47 -20.43 -18.79
C PRO A 47 -1.10 -21.55 -17.96
N ARG A 48 -0.25 -22.33 -17.27
CA ARG A 48 -0.70 -23.39 -16.35
C ARG A 48 -1.54 -22.78 -15.22
N ARG A 49 -2.49 -23.56 -14.69
CA ARG A 49 -3.35 -23.14 -13.56
C ARG A 49 -2.56 -22.50 -12.41
N LYS A 50 -1.48 -23.15 -11.96
CA LYS A 50 -0.61 -22.63 -10.89
C LYS A 50 -0.03 -21.24 -11.21
N THR A 51 0.30 -20.96 -12.47
CA THR A 51 0.80 -19.64 -12.90
C THR A 51 -0.31 -18.59 -12.87
N LYS A 52 -1.52 -18.96 -13.28
CA LYS A 52 -2.71 -18.09 -13.18
C LYS A 52 -3.01 -17.74 -11.73
N ASP A 53 -2.97 -18.74 -10.84
CA ASP A 53 -3.20 -18.56 -9.41
C ASP A 53 -2.17 -17.60 -8.79
N ILE A 54 -0.88 -17.75 -9.11
CA ILE A 54 0.19 -16.83 -8.64
C ILE A 54 -0.08 -15.38 -9.03
N LEU A 55 -0.53 -15.12 -10.26
CA LEU A 55 -0.83 -13.76 -10.72
C LEU A 55 -2.04 -13.17 -10.02
N ILE A 56 -3.08 -13.98 -9.79
CA ILE A 56 -4.26 -13.58 -9.01
C ILE A 56 -3.86 -13.27 -7.57
N ASP A 57 -3.01 -14.08 -6.95
CA ASP A 57 -2.57 -13.88 -5.58
C ASP A 57 -1.66 -12.66 -5.43
N TYR A 58 -0.76 -12.43 -6.39
CA TYR A 58 0.06 -11.22 -6.43
C TYR A 58 -0.79 -9.97 -6.68
N TYR A 59 -1.78 -10.03 -7.58
CA TYR A 59 -2.78 -8.97 -7.73
C TYR A 59 -3.49 -8.70 -6.40
N LYS A 60 -3.95 -9.76 -5.71
CA LYS A 60 -4.63 -9.64 -4.42
C LYS A 60 -3.71 -9.04 -3.37
N SER A 61 -2.41 -9.34 -3.34
CA SER A 61 -1.49 -8.73 -2.38
C SER A 61 -1.30 -7.23 -2.64
N LEU A 62 -1.17 -6.81 -3.91
CA LEU A 62 -1.09 -5.38 -4.26
C LEU A 62 -2.39 -4.63 -3.95
N VAL A 63 -3.55 -5.25 -4.20
CA VAL A 63 -4.86 -4.62 -3.96
C VAL A 63 -5.26 -4.69 -2.49
N ARG A 64 -4.91 -5.75 -1.76
CA ARG A 64 -5.07 -5.82 -0.29
C ARG A 64 -4.13 -4.85 0.41
N GLY A 65 -2.89 -4.71 -0.07
CA GLY A 65 -1.98 -3.64 0.34
C GLY A 65 -2.61 -2.26 0.17
N LYS A 66 -3.34 -2.03 -0.93
CA LYS A 66 -4.18 -0.83 -1.14
C LYS A 66 -5.45 -0.77 -0.29
N LYS A 67 -6.04 -1.91 0.09
CA LYS A 67 -7.29 -1.98 0.88
C LYS A 67 -7.03 -1.73 2.38
N LEU A 68 -5.84 -2.11 2.85
CA LEU A 68 -5.24 -1.64 4.11
C LEU A 68 -4.92 -0.14 4.10
N THR A 69 -4.96 0.53 2.94
CA THR A 69 -4.67 1.98 2.84
C THR A 69 -5.91 2.88 2.94
N ILE A 70 -7.16 2.38 2.92
CA ILE A 70 -8.34 3.29 2.89
C ILE A 70 -9.53 2.86 3.79
N THR A 71 -9.54 1.68 4.41
CA THR A 71 -10.79 1.21 5.07
C THR A 71 -10.66 0.58 6.44
N GLU A 72 -9.50 0.65 7.09
CA GLU A 72 -9.48 0.41 8.52
C GLU A 72 -9.54 1.78 9.17
N LYS A 73 -10.63 2.00 9.94
CA LYS A 73 -10.66 3.00 10.98
C LYS A 73 -9.29 2.95 11.64
N VAL A 74 -8.47 3.96 11.39
CA VAL A 74 -7.31 4.21 12.23
C VAL A 74 -7.95 4.59 13.56
N ASP A 75 -8.24 3.59 14.38
CA ASP A 75 -8.47 3.82 15.79
C ASP A 75 -7.28 4.65 16.26
N SER A 76 -7.57 5.72 16.98
CA SER A 76 -6.64 6.78 17.38
C SER A 76 -5.51 6.29 18.30
N GLU A 77 -5.29 4.99 18.42
CA GLU A 77 -4.14 4.40 19.07
C GLU A 77 -2.93 4.50 18.14
N LEU A 78 -2.13 5.55 18.40
CA LEU A 78 -0.72 5.70 18.04
C LEU A 78 -0.30 4.98 16.76
N LEU A 79 -0.42 5.71 15.64
CA LEU A 79 0.29 5.36 14.41
C LEU A 79 1.78 5.13 14.74
N SER A 80 2.34 4.05 14.22
CA SER A 80 3.78 3.81 14.35
C SER A 80 4.55 4.93 13.65
N GLN A 81 5.79 5.18 14.07
CA GLN A 81 6.63 6.24 13.49
C GLN A 81 6.80 6.06 11.96
N GLU A 82 6.88 4.81 11.49
CA GLU A 82 6.93 4.47 10.06
C GLU A 82 5.64 4.84 9.32
N GLN A 83 4.48 4.65 9.95
CA GLN A 83 3.18 5.01 9.37
C GLN A 83 2.99 6.54 9.30
N SER A 84 3.49 7.28 10.29
CA SER A 84 3.50 8.75 10.28
C SER A 84 4.33 9.30 9.11
N LEU A 85 5.57 8.80 8.95
CA LEU A 85 6.46 9.20 7.85
C LEU A 85 5.88 8.90 6.47
N PHE A 86 5.23 7.73 6.34
CA PHE A 86 4.56 7.37 5.09
C PHE A 86 3.38 8.30 4.76
N LEU A 87 2.57 8.69 5.75
CA LEU A 87 1.46 9.62 5.55
C LEU A 87 1.94 11.02 5.17
N ASP A 88 3.04 11.49 5.74
CA ASP A 88 3.66 12.76 5.37
C ASP A 88 4.11 12.76 3.92
N ASP A 89 4.85 11.73 3.50
CA ASP A 89 5.29 11.58 2.11
C ASP A 89 4.09 11.51 1.15
N LEU A 90 3.08 10.73 1.51
CA LEU A 90 1.88 10.55 0.68
C LEU A 90 1.09 11.85 0.50
N ILE A 91 0.89 12.64 1.55
CA ILE A 91 0.09 13.87 1.51
C ILE A 91 0.87 15.01 0.86
N LEU A 92 2.16 15.15 1.15
CA LEU A 92 2.98 16.26 0.64
C LEU A 92 3.36 16.08 -0.82
N ASN A 93 3.55 14.84 -1.29
CA ASN A 93 4.05 14.56 -2.65
C ASN A 93 2.97 14.09 -3.63
N HIS A 94 1.73 13.87 -3.19
CA HIS A 94 0.62 13.52 -4.08
C HIS A 94 -0.58 14.44 -3.89
N GLU A 95 -0.73 15.42 -4.79
CA GLU A 95 -1.84 16.39 -4.81
C GLU A 95 -3.23 15.74 -4.75
N LYS A 96 -3.39 14.55 -5.34
CA LYS A 96 -4.67 13.79 -5.27
C LYS A 96 -4.96 13.18 -3.90
N ALA A 97 -3.95 12.99 -3.05
CA ALA A 97 -4.12 12.51 -1.68
C ALA A 97 -4.75 13.58 -0.78
N LEU A 98 -4.46 14.86 -1.03
CA LEU A 98 -5.14 16.00 -0.37
C LEU A 98 -6.65 16.02 -0.65
N LEU A 99 -7.05 15.58 -1.86
CA LEU A 99 -8.45 15.51 -2.26
C LEU A 99 -9.20 14.32 -1.62
N ASN A 100 -8.48 13.38 -1.00
CA ASN A 100 -9.09 12.30 -0.24
C ASN A 100 -9.36 12.78 1.19
N HIS A 101 -10.60 13.21 1.43
CA HIS A 101 -11.05 13.75 2.71
C HIS A 101 -10.81 12.81 3.92
N GLY A 102 -10.78 11.49 3.70
CA GLY A 102 -10.46 10.53 4.76
C GLY A 102 -8.98 10.58 5.14
N LEU A 103 -8.09 10.49 4.14
CA LEU A 103 -6.64 10.52 4.34
C LEU A 103 -6.16 11.86 4.91
N PHE A 104 -6.65 12.96 4.35
CA PHE A 104 -6.29 14.30 4.84
C PHE A 104 -6.73 14.51 6.29
N LYS A 105 -7.93 14.04 6.67
CA LYS A 105 -8.41 14.15 8.05
C LYS A 105 -7.56 13.34 9.02
N THR A 106 -7.15 12.13 8.65
CA THR A 106 -6.25 11.30 9.47
C THR A 106 -4.89 11.97 9.64
N TRP A 107 -4.31 12.49 8.55
CA TRP A 107 -3.04 13.22 8.60
C TRP A 107 -3.13 14.49 9.47
N LEU A 108 -4.19 15.28 9.33
CA LEU A 108 -4.40 16.49 10.13
C LEU A 108 -4.52 16.16 11.62
N ASN A 109 -5.31 15.15 11.98
CA ASN A 109 -5.47 14.73 13.38
C ASN A 109 -4.13 14.27 13.98
N LEU A 110 -3.31 13.56 13.21
CA LEU A 110 -1.97 13.17 13.64
C LEU A 110 -1.09 14.39 13.92
N LYS A 111 -1.06 15.37 13.01
CA LYS A 111 -0.26 16.59 13.19
C LYS A 111 -0.71 17.44 14.38
N LEU A 112 -2.01 17.49 14.65
CA LEU A 112 -2.54 18.15 15.84
C LEU A 112 -2.07 17.44 17.12
N ALA A 113 -2.15 16.11 17.17
CA ALA A 113 -1.69 15.33 18.32
C ALA A 113 -0.17 15.44 18.55
N GLU A 114 0.64 15.42 17.48
CA GLU A 114 2.09 15.66 17.56
C GLU A 114 2.36 17.04 18.19
N ARG A 115 1.64 18.08 17.74
CA ARG A 115 1.82 19.43 18.26
C ARG A 115 1.35 19.60 19.70
N GLU A 116 0.24 18.98 20.08
CA GLU A 116 -0.24 18.96 21.47
C GLU A 116 0.80 18.35 22.42
N ASN A 117 1.44 17.25 22.01
CA ASN A 117 2.50 16.62 22.77
C ASN A 117 3.75 17.48 22.91
N GLU A 118 4.16 18.18 21.84
CA GLU A 118 5.27 19.14 21.88
C GLU A 118 4.98 20.26 22.89
N ILE A 119 3.80 20.87 22.79
CA ILE A 119 3.37 21.94 23.69
C ILE A 119 3.36 21.44 25.14
N HIS A 120 2.80 20.25 25.40
CA HIS A 120 2.81 19.66 26.73
C HIS A 120 4.23 19.51 27.28
N ARG A 121 5.17 18.99 26.48
CA ARG A 121 6.60 18.88 26.87
C ARG A 121 7.25 20.23 27.12
N GLU A 122 6.94 21.25 26.33
CA GLU A 122 7.44 22.62 26.54
C GLU A 122 6.99 23.19 27.89
N TYR A 123 5.72 22.98 28.27
CA TYR A 123 5.20 23.39 29.58
C TYR A 123 5.79 22.60 30.75
N THR A 124 5.87 21.26 30.65
CA THR A 124 6.47 20.43 31.71
C THR A 124 7.94 20.80 31.96
N ASN A 125 8.69 21.10 30.90
CA ASN A 125 10.11 21.51 31.01
C ASN A 125 10.30 22.94 31.53
N ARG A 126 9.28 23.82 31.41
CA ARG A 126 9.29 25.15 32.01
C ARG A 126 9.06 25.11 33.51
N ASP A 127 8.10 24.31 33.97
CA ASP A 127 7.81 24.16 35.40
C ASP A 127 8.93 23.43 36.15
N SER A 128 9.72 22.60 35.46
CA SER A 128 10.90 21.92 36.00
C SER A 128 12.13 22.83 36.22
N LYS A 129 12.08 24.10 35.81
CA LYS A 129 13.19 25.07 35.86
C LYS A 129 12.97 26.21 36.87
N ILE A 130 11.91 26.12 37.70
CA ILE A 130 11.62 27.03 38.82
C ILE A 130 11.92 26.28 40.11
#